data_AF-A0A3D1BYR2-F1
#
_entry.id   AF-A0A3D1BYR2-F1
#
_cell.length_a   1.000
_cell.length_b   1.000
_cell.length_c   1.000
_cell.angle_alpha   90.00
_cell.angle_beta   90.00
_cell.angle_gamma   90.00
#
_symmetry.space_group_name_H-M   'P 1'
#
loop_
_entity.id
_entity.type
_entity.pdbx_description
1 polymer ?
#
loop_
_entity_poly.entity_id
_entity_poly.type
_entity_poly.pdbx_seq_one_letter_code
_entity_poly.pdbx_strand_id
1 'polypeptide(L)'
;MVAGKNIEKYFTLKNLDDDSNQNIKWVEAVPKEESAGFSKVILGLTENKLSVMKIVDAFEHITTISFKNAKYNVNLMDNDFLFKLPSGVDVVQAGTISNNASSTKANDKDAELIAFATGWANAWSTKDIDVYLSKYAADFKTPNGEALNLWQASRKQKISSQGKILVEIEDIKVTMKNENLARIQFKQKYSSDKLTEDSNKNLLVKKIDGKWFIQEETLVK
;
A
#
# COMPACT_ATOMS: atom_id res chain seq x y z
N MET A 1 -28.36 -1.94 19.06
CA MET A 1 -27.18 -1.08 18.83
C MET A 1 -25.96 -1.99 18.67
N VAL A 2 -25.42 -2.10 17.45
CA VAL A 2 -24.29 -3.00 17.10
C VAL A 2 -22.97 -2.22 17.12
N ALA A 3 -22.78 -1.41 18.13
CA ALA A 3 -21.62 -0.56 18.30
C ALA A 3 -21.35 -0.48 19.79
N GLY A 4 -20.26 -1.10 20.25
CA GLY A 4 -19.85 -1.06 21.64
C GLY A 4 -19.77 0.39 22.12
N LYS A 5 -20.14 0.62 23.39
CA LYS A 5 -20.31 1.94 24.05
C LYS A 5 -19.15 2.95 23.91
N ASN A 6 -18.06 2.62 23.23
CA ASN A 6 -16.87 3.44 23.04
C ASN A 6 -16.60 3.86 21.59
N ILE A 7 -17.33 3.39 20.57
CA ILE A 7 -17.01 3.76 19.18
C ILE A 7 -17.30 5.23 18.87
N GLU A 8 -18.36 5.79 19.47
CA GLU A 8 -18.75 7.20 19.29
C GLU A 8 -17.74 8.18 19.91
N LYS A 9 -16.84 7.68 20.77
CA LYS A 9 -15.70 8.48 21.25
C LYS A 9 -14.75 8.85 20.11
N TYR A 10 -14.55 7.94 19.17
CA TYR A 10 -13.56 8.07 18.10
C TYR A 10 -14.19 8.38 16.75
N PHE A 11 -15.48 8.10 16.56
CA PHE A 11 -16.17 8.25 15.29
C PHE A 11 -17.48 9.03 15.42
N THR A 12 -17.80 9.79 14.38
CA THR A 12 -19.15 10.28 14.11
C THR A 12 -19.83 9.27 13.20
N LEU A 13 -20.97 8.74 13.64
CA LEU A 13 -21.73 7.73 12.91
C LEU A 13 -22.93 8.37 12.21
N LYS A 14 -23.17 7.97 10.96
CA LYS A 14 -24.32 8.38 10.17
C LYS A 14 -24.88 7.15 9.46
N ASN A 15 -26.18 6.87 9.65
CA ASN A 15 -26.84 5.85 8.84
C ASN A 15 -26.97 6.38 7.40
N LEU A 16 -26.67 5.52 6.43
CA LEU A 16 -26.89 5.82 5.02
C LEU A 16 -28.13 5.07 4.58
N ASP A 17 -29.10 5.81 4.04
CA ASP A 17 -30.24 5.23 3.36
C ASP A 17 -29.77 4.75 1.98
N ASP A 18 -30.05 3.49 1.65
CA ASP A 18 -29.74 2.92 0.35
C ASP A 18 -31.05 2.58 -0.37
N ASP A 19 -31.23 3.19 -1.54
CA ASP A 19 -32.39 3.03 -2.44
C ASP A 19 -32.19 1.81 -3.37
N SER A 20 -31.04 1.14 -3.28
CA SER A 20 -30.79 -0.10 -4.01
C SER A 20 -31.40 -1.29 -3.25
N ASN A 21 -32.20 -2.09 -3.95
CA ASN A 21 -32.98 -3.27 -3.49
C ASN A 21 -32.18 -4.41 -2.80
N GLN A 22 -31.02 -4.15 -2.23
CA GLN A 22 -30.20 -5.10 -1.47
C GLN A 22 -30.46 -4.85 0.03
N ASN A 23 -30.89 -5.87 0.77
CA ASN A 23 -31.20 -5.82 2.21
C ASN A 23 -29.95 -5.58 3.08
N ILE A 24 -29.22 -4.50 2.81
CA ILE A 24 -27.99 -4.08 3.46
C ILE A 24 -28.29 -2.76 4.16
N LYS A 25 -28.04 -2.75 5.47
CA LYS A 25 -28.07 -1.53 6.27
C LYS A 25 -26.68 -0.93 6.27
N TRP A 26 -26.56 0.31 5.80
CA TRP A 26 -25.28 0.98 5.70
C TRP A 26 -25.09 1.99 6.83
N VAL A 27 -23.88 2.00 7.39
CA VAL A 27 -23.44 2.97 8.38
C VAL A 27 -22.13 3.57 7.92
N GLU A 28 -22.10 4.89 7.79
CA GLU A 28 -20.88 5.68 7.62
C GLU A 28 -20.29 6.00 8.99
N ALA A 29 -19.00 5.76 9.15
CA ALA A 29 -18.21 6.11 10.32
C ALA A 29 -17.08 7.04 9.89
N VAL A 30 -17.16 8.30 10.32
CA VAL A 30 -16.14 9.32 10.07
C VAL A 30 -15.29 9.47 11.33
N PRO A 31 -13.97 9.27 11.28
CA PRO A 31 -13.12 9.46 12.45
C PRO A 31 -13.16 10.93 12.89
N LYS A 32 -13.19 11.15 14.20
CA LYS A 32 -13.15 12.50 14.80
C LYS A 32 -11.75 13.10 14.80
N GLU A 33 -10.74 12.26 14.63
CA GLU A 33 -9.33 12.66 14.50
C GLU A 33 -8.80 12.28 13.12
N GLU A 34 -8.08 13.19 12.49
CA GLU A 34 -7.58 13.05 11.11
C GLU A 34 -6.39 12.07 10.97
N SER A 35 -5.94 11.39 12.05
CA SER A 35 -4.75 10.51 12.03
C SER A 35 -5.01 9.07 11.59
N ALA A 36 -6.26 8.72 11.25
CA ALA A 36 -6.67 7.33 11.04
C ALA A 36 -6.16 6.70 9.73
N GLY A 37 -5.54 7.46 8.83
CA GLY A 37 -5.11 6.99 7.51
C GLY A 37 -6.25 6.75 6.52
N PHE A 38 -7.49 7.02 6.92
CA PHE A 38 -8.69 6.97 6.07
C PHE A 38 -9.64 8.12 6.39
N SER A 39 -10.39 8.59 5.39
CA SER A 39 -11.41 9.65 5.53
C SER A 39 -12.69 9.14 6.15
N LYS A 40 -13.11 7.93 5.78
CA LYS A 40 -14.31 7.28 6.33
C LYS A 40 -14.29 5.78 6.12
N VAL A 41 -15.03 5.08 6.98
CA VAL A 41 -15.36 3.67 6.79
C VAL A 41 -16.86 3.56 6.60
N ILE A 42 -17.28 2.77 5.61
CA ILE A 42 -18.68 2.46 5.36
C ILE A 42 -18.88 0.97 5.62
N LEU A 43 -19.74 0.66 6.59
CA LEU A 43 -20.04 -0.71 7.01
C LEU A 43 -21.41 -1.12 6.46
N GLY A 44 -21.45 -2.24 5.76
CA GLY A 44 -22.66 -2.85 5.22
C GLY A 44 -23.04 -4.08 6.06
N LEU A 45 -24.23 -4.03 6.65
CA LEU A 45 -24.76 -5.10 7.48
C LEU A 45 -25.96 -5.78 6.81
N THR A 46 -25.88 -7.10 6.65
CA THR A 46 -27.03 -7.94 6.24
C THR A 46 -27.44 -8.80 7.42
N GLU A 47 -28.74 -8.82 7.75
CA GLU A 47 -29.25 -9.57 8.91
C GLU A 47 -28.47 -9.28 10.21
N ASN A 48 -28.08 -8.01 10.40
CA ASN A 48 -27.34 -7.55 11.58
C ASN A 48 -25.92 -8.13 11.73
N LYS A 49 -25.36 -8.72 10.67
CA LYS A 49 -23.96 -9.20 10.59
C LYS A 49 -23.16 -8.34 9.62
N LEU A 50 -21.88 -8.11 9.91
CA LEU A 50 -20.99 -7.40 8.99
C LEU A 50 -20.78 -8.24 7.72
N SER A 51 -21.12 -7.68 6.56
CA SER A 51 -21.02 -8.36 5.26
C SER A 51 -20.04 -7.65 4.33
N VAL A 52 -19.99 -6.33 4.37
CA VAL A 52 -19.08 -5.53 3.54
C VAL A 52 -18.49 -4.39 4.38
N MET A 53 -17.23 -4.09 4.16
CA MET A 53 -16.58 -2.88 4.67
C MET A 53 -15.92 -2.17 3.50
N LYS A 54 -16.19 -0.87 3.35
CA LYS A 54 -15.50 0.01 2.42
C LYS A 54 -14.68 1.00 3.22
N ILE A 55 -13.39 1.05 2.97
CA ILE A 55 -12.50 2.06 3.54
C ILE A 55 -12.23 3.08 2.45
N VAL A 56 -12.52 4.34 2.74
CA VAL A 56 -12.26 5.47 1.83
C VAL A 56 -11.07 6.22 2.39
N ASP A 57 -9.99 6.30 1.63
CA ASP A 57 -8.81 7.05 2.05
C ASP A 57 -8.96 8.57 1.86
N ALA A 58 -7.93 9.34 2.20
CA ALA A 58 -7.87 10.80 1.98
C ALA A 58 -8.00 11.23 0.51
N PHE A 59 -7.96 10.26 -0.42
CA PHE A 59 -7.92 10.45 -1.86
C PHE A 59 -9.14 9.83 -2.55
N GLU A 60 -10.20 9.55 -1.78
CA GLU A 60 -11.43 8.92 -2.24
C GLU A 60 -11.21 7.52 -2.86
N HIS A 61 -10.05 6.89 -2.66
CA HIS A 61 -9.87 5.51 -3.08
C HIS A 61 -10.64 4.58 -2.15
N ILE A 62 -11.37 3.64 -2.75
CA ILE A 62 -12.23 2.72 -2.02
C ILE A 62 -11.60 1.33 -1.97
N THR A 63 -11.12 0.94 -0.79
CA THR A 63 -10.78 -0.47 -0.52
C THR A 63 -12.02 -1.20 -0.04
N THR A 64 -12.46 -2.22 -0.77
CA THR A 64 -13.63 -3.02 -0.39
C THR A 64 -13.21 -4.38 0.16
N ILE A 65 -13.66 -4.70 1.37
CA ILE A 65 -13.46 -5.98 2.04
C ILE A 65 -14.82 -6.65 2.19
N SER A 66 -14.97 -7.84 1.63
CA SER A 66 -16.21 -8.63 1.69
C SER A 66 -16.05 -9.80 2.65
N PHE A 67 -16.95 -9.90 3.62
CA PHE A 67 -16.95 -10.95 4.62
C PHE A 67 -17.92 -12.05 4.22
N LYS A 68 -17.43 -13.29 4.19
CA LYS A 68 -18.26 -14.49 4.03
C LYS A 68 -17.98 -15.40 5.23
N ASN A 69 -19.04 -15.94 5.83
CA ASN A 69 -18.95 -16.86 6.97
C ASN A 69 -18.17 -16.31 8.18
N ALA A 70 -18.31 -15.00 8.47
CA ALA A 70 -17.64 -14.37 9.60
C ALA A 70 -17.99 -15.09 10.92
N LYS A 71 -16.96 -15.58 11.62
CA LYS A 71 -17.08 -16.17 12.96
C LYS A 71 -16.69 -15.11 13.99
N TYR A 72 -17.57 -14.85 14.94
CA TYR A 72 -17.37 -13.87 16.00
C TYR A 72 -16.89 -14.57 17.27
N ASN A 73 -16.06 -13.89 18.06
CA ASN A 73 -15.55 -14.39 19.36
C ASN A 73 -14.86 -15.76 19.25
N VAL A 74 -14.14 -15.99 18.15
CA VAL A 74 -13.28 -17.17 18.06
C VAL A 74 -12.16 -17.02 19.09
N ASN A 75 -12.00 -18.04 19.93
CA ASN A 75 -10.81 -18.14 20.76
C ASN A 75 -9.66 -18.53 19.84
N LEU A 76 -8.79 -17.56 19.55
CA LEU A 76 -7.60 -17.77 18.75
C LEU A 76 -6.52 -18.31 19.67
N MET A 77 -6.09 -19.54 19.45
CA MET A 77 -4.96 -20.11 20.18
C MET A 77 -3.67 -19.74 19.44
N ASP A 78 -2.54 -19.60 20.15
CA ASP A 78 -1.26 -19.23 19.53
C ASP A 78 -0.86 -20.15 18.35
N ASN A 79 -1.32 -21.40 18.39
CA ASN A 79 -1.12 -22.39 17.33
C ASN A 79 -1.83 -22.07 16.01
N ASP A 80 -2.86 -21.22 16.00
CA ASP A 80 -3.60 -20.81 14.80
C ASP A 80 -2.78 -19.86 13.91
N PHE A 81 -1.75 -19.24 14.47
CA PHE A 81 -0.85 -18.32 13.78
C PHE A 81 0.55 -18.88 13.57
N LEU A 82 0.77 -20.17 13.90
CA LEU A 82 2.05 -20.81 13.67
C LEU A 82 2.27 -21.00 12.17
N PHE A 83 3.24 -20.25 11.64
CA PHE A 83 3.76 -20.46 10.30
C PHE A 83 4.41 -21.84 10.21
N LYS A 84 3.70 -22.81 9.62
CA LYS A 84 4.27 -24.11 9.29
C LYS A 84 4.99 -23.99 7.96
N LEU A 85 6.31 -24.16 8.00
CA LEU A 85 7.14 -24.13 6.81
C LEU A 85 6.68 -25.21 5.81
N PRO A 86 6.25 -24.83 4.59
CA PRO A 86 5.95 -25.80 3.55
C PRO A 86 7.23 -26.52 3.12
N SER A 87 7.11 -27.79 2.76
CA SER A 87 8.24 -28.58 2.24
C SER A 87 8.83 -27.91 0.99
N GLY A 88 10.12 -27.60 1.01
CA GLY A 88 10.82 -26.94 -0.10
C GLY A 88 10.95 -25.42 0.01
N VAL A 89 10.60 -24.82 1.15
CA VAL A 89 10.84 -23.40 1.43
C VAL A 89 12.10 -23.24 2.29
N ASP A 90 13.04 -22.40 1.82
CA ASP A 90 14.23 -21.99 2.57
C ASP A 90 13.95 -20.66 3.28
N VAL A 91 14.32 -20.55 4.56
CA VAL A 91 14.11 -19.36 5.41
C VAL A 91 15.44 -18.70 5.67
N VAL A 92 15.67 -17.52 5.11
CA VAL A 92 16.88 -16.76 5.40
C VAL A 92 16.65 -15.91 6.65
N GLN A 93 17.11 -16.41 7.80
CA GLN A 93 17.25 -15.63 9.03
C GLN A 93 18.64 -14.96 9.01
N ALA A 94 18.72 -13.64 9.06
CA ALA A 94 19.99 -12.93 9.02
C ALA A 94 20.84 -13.24 10.27
N GLY A 95 21.98 -13.91 10.07
CA GLY A 95 23.00 -14.10 11.10
C GLY A 95 24.03 -15.18 10.78
N THR A 96 25.23 -14.73 10.39
CA THR A 96 26.53 -15.44 10.22
C THR A 96 26.94 -15.89 8.82
N ILE A 97 28.15 -15.45 8.45
CA ILE A 97 28.88 -15.67 7.21
C ILE A 97 29.48 -17.07 7.22
N SER A 98 29.35 -17.82 6.12
CA SER A 98 30.39 -18.74 5.65
C SER A 98 30.28 -18.98 4.15
N ASN A 99 31.40 -18.73 3.48
CA ASN A 99 31.63 -18.84 2.06
C ASN A 99 31.51 -20.28 1.56
N ASN A 100 30.83 -20.49 0.43
CA ASN A 100 31.48 -21.23 -0.65
C ASN A 100 30.93 -20.86 -2.03
N ALA A 101 31.86 -20.75 -2.97
CA ALA A 101 31.75 -20.03 -4.22
C ALA A 101 30.89 -20.75 -5.28
N SER A 102 30.06 -19.96 -5.95
CA SER A 102 29.72 -20.12 -7.37
C SER A 102 29.35 -18.74 -7.94
N SER A 103 30.38 -18.01 -8.30
CA SER A 103 30.35 -16.76 -9.04
C SER A 103 29.82 -16.96 -10.46
N THR A 104 28.88 -16.13 -10.90
CA THR A 104 28.98 -15.36 -12.16
C THR A 104 27.78 -14.40 -12.32
N LYS A 105 28.04 -13.08 -12.19
CA LYS A 105 27.15 -11.91 -12.41
C LYS A 105 25.97 -11.73 -11.44
N ALA A 106 26.21 -11.19 -10.25
CA ALA A 106 25.21 -10.31 -9.64
C ALA A 106 25.05 -9.11 -10.61
N ASN A 107 23.89 -9.01 -11.26
CA ASN A 107 23.66 -8.19 -12.45
C ASN A 107 23.81 -6.69 -12.16
N ASP A 108 24.69 -6.01 -12.89
CA ASP A 108 24.80 -4.53 -12.95
C ASP A 108 23.43 -3.83 -13.13
N LYS A 109 22.50 -4.49 -13.85
CA LYS A 109 21.12 -4.05 -14.03
C LYS A 109 20.29 -4.04 -12.74
N ASP A 110 20.50 -5.00 -11.84
CA ASP A 110 19.78 -5.03 -10.56
C ASP A 110 20.26 -3.87 -9.67
N ALA A 111 21.56 -3.57 -9.70
CA ALA A 111 22.12 -2.41 -9.00
C ALA A 111 21.57 -1.09 -9.55
N GLU A 112 21.45 -0.94 -10.89
CA GLU A 112 20.81 0.22 -11.53
C GLU A 112 19.35 0.40 -11.06
N LEU A 113 18.57 -0.69 -11.03
CA LEU A 113 17.16 -0.67 -10.63
C LEU A 113 16.97 -0.43 -9.13
N ILE A 114 17.85 -0.98 -8.29
CA ILE A 114 17.87 -0.70 -6.85
C ILE A 114 18.19 0.78 -6.63
N ALA A 115 19.22 1.33 -7.29
CA ALA A 115 19.57 2.74 -7.20
C ALA A 115 18.43 3.64 -7.69
N PHE A 116 17.71 3.24 -8.74
CA PHE A 116 16.50 3.93 -9.19
C PHE A 116 15.42 4.00 -8.09
N ALA A 117 15.11 2.86 -7.45
CA ALA A 117 14.11 2.78 -6.38
C ALA A 117 14.53 3.56 -5.13
N THR A 118 15.79 3.46 -4.71
CA THR A 118 16.32 4.26 -3.60
C THR A 118 16.29 5.75 -3.91
N GLY A 119 16.64 6.15 -5.15
CA GLY A 119 16.55 7.54 -5.59
C GLY A 119 15.10 8.06 -5.63
N TRP A 120 14.13 7.19 -5.93
CA TRP A 120 12.70 7.51 -5.81
C TRP A 120 12.29 7.76 -4.35
N ALA A 121 12.66 6.87 -3.43
CA ALA A 121 12.35 7.00 -2.01
C ALA A 121 13.03 8.25 -1.39
N ASN A 122 14.27 8.54 -1.80
CA ASN A 122 15.00 9.72 -1.36
C ASN A 122 14.37 11.03 -1.86
N ALA A 123 13.99 11.10 -3.14
CA ALA A 123 13.30 12.28 -3.69
C ALA A 123 11.98 12.53 -2.94
N TRP A 124 11.26 11.48 -2.58
CA TRP A 124 10.06 11.61 -1.77
C TRP A 124 10.36 12.09 -0.34
N SER A 125 11.35 11.48 0.34
CA SER A 125 11.74 11.85 1.71
C SER A 125 12.22 13.31 1.81
N THR A 126 12.95 13.78 0.81
CA THR A 126 13.46 15.16 0.72
C THR A 126 12.43 16.15 0.19
N LYS A 127 11.22 15.68 -0.16
CA LYS A 127 10.15 16.47 -0.79
C LYS A 127 10.61 17.17 -2.08
N ASP A 128 11.56 16.57 -2.81
CA ASP A 128 11.93 17.00 -4.15
C ASP A 128 10.86 16.48 -5.14
N ILE A 129 9.77 17.23 -5.21
CA ILE A 129 8.57 16.83 -5.95
C ILE A 129 8.85 16.72 -7.45
N ASP A 130 9.71 17.60 -7.98
CA ASP A 130 10.01 17.62 -9.41
C ASP A 130 10.83 16.38 -9.79
N VAL A 131 11.85 16.01 -9.00
CA VAL A 131 12.61 14.76 -9.21
C VAL A 131 11.77 13.52 -8.94
N TYR A 132 10.88 13.56 -7.95
CA TYR A 132 9.96 12.45 -7.66
C TYR A 132 9.00 12.21 -8.83
N LEU A 133 8.32 13.25 -9.32
CA LEU A 133 7.35 13.14 -10.41
C LEU A 133 8.04 12.84 -11.76
N SER A 134 9.28 13.28 -11.98
CA SER A 134 10.02 12.98 -13.21
C SER A 134 10.37 11.50 -13.38
N LYS A 135 10.28 10.70 -12.31
CA LYS A 135 10.51 9.25 -12.35
C LYS A 135 9.31 8.48 -12.89
N TYR A 136 8.16 9.11 -13.08
CA TYR A 136 6.97 8.47 -13.63
C TYR A 136 6.91 8.65 -15.14
N ALA A 137 6.52 7.60 -15.86
CA ALA A 137 6.43 7.62 -17.31
C ALA A 137 5.24 8.46 -17.79
N ALA A 138 5.31 8.98 -19.02
CA ALA A 138 4.19 9.72 -19.63
C ALA A 138 2.93 8.84 -19.83
N ASP A 139 3.10 7.53 -19.95
CA ASP A 139 2.02 6.52 -20.00
C ASP A 139 1.80 5.82 -18.65
N PHE A 140 2.15 6.49 -17.54
CA PHE A 140 1.92 5.95 -16.20
C PHE A 140 0.44 5.61 -15.98
N LYS A 141 0.19 4.39 -15.53
CA LYS A 141 -1.13 3.93 -15.14
C LYS A 141 -1.44 4.42 -13.73
N THR A 142 -2.23 5.49 -13.68
CA THR A 142 -2.74 6.03 -12.43
C THR A 142 -3.65 5.04 -11.71
N PRO A 143 -3.68 5.06 -10.37
CA PRO A 143 -4.69 4.34 -9.61
C PRO A 143 -6.10 4.78 -10.04
N ASN A 144 -7.03 3.82 -10.16
CA ASN A 144 -8.45 4.05 -10.47
C ASN A 144 -8.74 4.77 -11.80
N GLY A 145 -7.75 4.89 -12.70
CA GLY A 145 -7.94 5.49 -14.03
C GLY A 145 -8.05 7.02 -14.04
N GLU A 146 -7.55 7.70 -13.01
CA GLU A 146 -7.49 9.17 -12.96
C GLU A 146 -6.60 9.74 -14.09
N ALA A 147 -6.84 10.97 -14.55
CA ALA A 147 -5.93 11.61 -15.50
C ALA A 147 -4.55 11.88 -14.86
N LEU A 148 -3.47 11.65 -15.61
CA LEU A 148 -2.08 11.78 -15.11
C LEU A 148 -1.79 13.17 -14.50
N ASN A 149 -2.26 14.24 -15.14
CA ASN A 149 -2.07 15.61 -14.67
C ASN A 149 -2.77 15.88 -13.32
N LEU A 150 -3.98 15.36 -13.13
CA LEU A 150 -4.73 15.47 -11.89
C LEU A 150 -4.03 14.67 -10.78
N TRP A 151 -3.60 13.45 -11.09
CA TRP A 151 -2.82 12.62 -10.18
C TRP A 151 -1.52 13.32 -9.74
N GLN A 152 -0.79 13.95 -10.68
CA GLN A 152 0.43 14.70 -10.38
C GLN A 152 0.16 15.92 -9.49
N ALA A 153 -0.90 16.69 -9.77
CA ALA A 153 -1.28 17.85 -8.97
C ALA A 153 -1.68 17.44 -7.54
N SER A 154 -2.49 16.39 -7.44
CA SER A 154 -2.90 15.74 -6.19
C SER A 154 -1.68 15.26 -5.39
N ARG A 155 -0.72 14.58 -6.02
CA ARG A 155 0.53 14.16 -5.39
C ARG A 155 1.40 15.32 -4.92
N LYS A 156 1.55 16.36 -5.75
CA LYS A 156 2.30 17.57 -5.39
C LYS A 156 1.72 18.24 -4.15
N GLN A 157 0.40 18.40 -4.09
CA GLN A 157 -0.28 18.97 -2.92
C GLN A 157 -0.04 18.14 -1.67
N LYS A 158 -0.21 16.81 -1.75
CA LYS A 158 -0.03 15.89 -0.62
C LYS A 158 1.38 15.93 -0.05
N ILE A 159 2.39 15.79 -0.91
CA ILE A 159 3.79 15.79 -0.47
C ILE A 159 4.13 17.16 0.14
N SER A 160 3.66 18.25 -0.48
CA SER A 160 3.91 19.61 0.03
C SER A 160 3.30 19.85 1.41
N SER A 161 2.09 19.34 1.67
CA SER A 161 1.35 19.57 2.91
C SER A 161 1.80 18.71 4.10
N GLN A 162 2.53 17.62 3.86
CA GLN A 162 3.17 16.85 4.94
C GLN A 162 4.33 17.64 5.55
N GLY A 163 4.60 17.40 6.83
CA GLY A 163 5.78 17.93 7.51
C GLY A 163 7.05 17.18 7.10
N LYS A 164 7.86 16.72 8.06
CA LYS A 164 9.01 15.86 7.74
C LYS A 164 8.51 14.55 7.13
N ILE A 165 9.15 14.08 6.07
CA ILE A 165 8.86 12.78 5.43
C ILE A 165 10.12 11.91 5.51
N LEU A 166 9.94 10.66 5.89
CA LEU A 166 10.95 9.61 5.78
C LEU A 166 10.34 8.41 5.07
N VAL A 167 10.97 7.98 3.99
CA VAL A 167 10.59 6.79 3.22
C VAL A 167 11.79 5.88 3.17
N GLU A 168 11.70 4.76 3.88
CA GLU A 168 12.70 3.69 3.85
C GLU A 168 12.16 2.53 3.04
N ILE A 169 13.04 1.91 2.25
CA ILE A 169 12.70 0.71 1.49
C ILE A 169 13.65 -0.43 1.85
N GLU A 170 13.09 -1.61 2.07
CA GLU A 170 13.81 -2.82 2.47
C GLU A 170 13.30 -4.04 1.70
N ASP A 171 13.98 -5.18 1.83
CA ASP A 171 13.62 -6.44 1.17
C ASP A 171 13.39 -6.28 -0.34
N ILE A 172 14.26 -5.51 -1.00
CA ILE A 172 14.12 -5.19 -2.42
C ILE A 172 14.38 -6.44 -3.26
N LYS A 173 13.39 -6.80 -4.08
CA LYS A 173 13.45 -7.89 -5.06
C LYS A 173 13.22 -7.35 -6.45
N VAL A 174 14.20 -7.55 -7.33
CA VAL A 174 14.13 -7.18 -8.74
C VAL A 174 13.77 -8.41 -9.58
N THR A 175 12.92 -8.22 -10.59
CA THR A 175 12.58 -9.25 -11.58
C THR A 175 12.45 -8.61 -12.96
N MET A 176 13.46 -8.84 -13.81
CA MET A 176 13.40 -8.42 -15.21
C MET A 176 12.26 -9.17 -15.93
N LYS A 177 11.45 -8.43 -16.69
CA LYS A 177 10.46 -8.99 -17.62
C LYS A 177 11.03 -9.12 -19.03
N ASN A 178 11.83 -8.15 -19.45
CA ASN A 178 12.67 -8.15 -20.64
C ASN A 178 13.75 -7.07 -20.47
N GLU A 179 14.51 -6.73 -21.53
CA GLU A 179 15.61 -5.76 -21.45
C GLU A 179 15.19 -4.35 -21.00
N ASN A 180 13.97 -3.94 -21.35
CA ASN A 180 13.44 -2.59 -21.13
C ASN A 180 12.26 -2.56 -20.15
N LEU A 181 11.97 -3.65 -19.46
CA LEU A 181 10.85 -3.75 -18.53
C LEU A 181 11.25 -4.61 -17.34
N ALA A 182 11.05 -4.10 -16.12
CA ALA A 182 11.38 -4.79 -14.89
C ALA A 182 10.30 -4.55 -13.82
N ARG A 183 10.23 -5.45 -12.85
CA ARG A 183 9.44 -5.27 -11.63
C ARG A 183 10.37 -5.14 -10.44
N ILE A 184 10.12 -4.14 -9.60
CA ILE A 184 10.81 -3.92 -8.33
C ILE A 184 9.76 -4.06 -7.23
N GLN A 185 9.93 -5.06 -6.37
CA GLN A 185 9.11 -5.29 -5.19
C GLN A 185 9.91 -4.94 -3.95
N PHE A 186 9.31 -4.27 -2.97
CA PHE A 186 9.99 -3.92 -1.72
C PHE A 186 8.98 -3.68 -0.60
N LYS A 187 9.44 -3.78 0.64
CA LYS A 187 8.76 -3.24 1.80
C LYS A 187 9.09 -1.76 1.92
N GLN A 188 8.08 -0.95 2.14
CA GLN A 188 8.19 0.49 2.37
C GLN A 188 7.78 0.78 3.80
N LYS A 189 8.62 1.51 4.52
CA LYS A 189 8.29 2.14 5.80
C LYS A 189 8.18 3.62 5.57
N TYR A 190 6.98 4.14 5.69
CA TYR A 190 6.68 5.57 5.57
C TYR A 190 6.49 6.16 6.95
N SER A 191 7.10 7.31 7.20
CA SER A 191 6.87 8.10 8.40
C SER A 191 6.76 9.59 8.05
N SER A 192 5.76 10.25 8.62
CA SER A 192 5.66 11.70 8.70
C SER A 192 5.25 12.12 10.10
N ASP A 193 5.22 13.42 10.36
CA ASP A 193 4.80 13.99 11.64
C ASP A 193 3.39 13.55 12.09
N LYS A 194 2.56 13.03 11.17
CA LYS A 194 1.15 12.68 11.41
C LYS A 194 0.82 11.21 11.17
N LEU A 195 1.67 10.46 10.46
CA LEU A 195 1.34 9.11 9.99
C LEU A 195 2.60 8.24 9.94
N THR A 196 2.47 6.98 10.33
CA THR A 196 3.45 5.94 10.01
C THR A 196 2.72 4.78 9.36
N GLU A 197 3.27 4.25 8.26
CA GLU A 197 2.64 3.22 7.46
C GLU A 197 3.70 2.27 6.89
N ASP A 198 3.50 0.98 7.12
CA ASP A 198 4.29 -0.09 6.51
C ASP A 198 3.48 -0.73 5.38
N SER A 199 4.06 -0.81 4.19
CA SER A 199 3.38 -1.36 3.01
C SER A 199 4.31 -2.18 2.13
N ASN A 200 3.75 -3.16 1.43
CA ASN A 200 4.48 -3.92 0.41
C ASN A 200 4.12 -3.34 -0.97
N LYS A 201 5.13 -2.86 -1.70
CA LYS A 201 4.97 -2.16 -2.98
C LYS A 201 5.52 -2.97 -4.14
N ASN A 202 4.90 -2.76 -5.31
CA ASN A 202 5.34 -3.24 -6.61
C ASN A 202 5.42 -2.05 -7.58
N LEU A 203 6.60 -1.81 -8.13
CA LEU A 203 6.83 -0.89 -9.24
C LEU A 203 7.07 -1.69 -10.52
N LEU A 204 6.24 -1.49 -11.54
CA LEU A 204 6.58 -1.88 -12.90
C LEU A 204 7.30 -0.70 -13.55
N VAL A 205 8.55 -0.89 -13.93
CA VAL A 205 9.39 0.14 -14.51
C VAL A 205 9.78 -0.22 -15.93
N LYS A 206 9.82 0.78 -16.80
CA LYS A 206 10.22 0.65 -18.21
C LYS A 206 11.39 1.56 -18.54
N LYS A 207 12.26 1.10 -19.45
CA LYS A 207 13.42 1.86 -19.94
C LYS A 207 13.05 2.58 -21.23
N ILE A 208 13.22 3.90 -21.25
CA ILE A 208 13.02 4.77 -22.42
C ILE A 208 14.30 5.59 -22.58
N ASP A 209 14.92 5.57 -23.75
CA ASP A 209 16.15 6.34 -24.05
C ASP A 209 17.26 6.17 -22.99
N GLY A 210 17.43 4.94 -22.51
CA GLY A 210 18.44 4.59 -21.51
C GLY A 210 18.07 4.96 -20.06
N LYS A 211 16.90 5.55 -19.79
CA LYS A 211 16.45 5.94 -18.45
C LYS A 211 15.23 5.11 -18.01
N TRP A 212 15.20 4.75 -16.73
CA TRP A 212 14.07 4.03 -16.13
C TRP A 212 12.96 4.98 -15.68
N PHE A 213 11.72 4.57 -15.90
CA PHE A 213 10.51 5.27 -15.48
C PHE A 213 9.47 4.31 -14.92
N ILE A 214 8.70 4.73 -13.92
CA ILE A 214 7.59 3.97 -13.34
C ILE A 214 6.41 4.01 -14.30
N GLN A 215 5.99 2.85 -14.78
CA GLN A 215 4.78 2.67 -15.59
C GLN A 215 3.57 2.30 -14.73
N GLU A 216 3.76 1.63 -13.60
CA GLU A 216 2.68 1.21 -12.70
C GLU A 216 3.19 1.11 -11.26
N GLU A 217 2.40 1.59 -10.29
CA GLU A 217 2.66 1.46 -8.85
C GLU A 217 1.47 0.77 -8.18
N THR A 218 1.70 -0.37 -7.52
CA THR A 218 0.64 -1.16 -6.87
C THR A 218 1.08 -1.68 -5.52
N LEU A 219 0.12 -2.04 -4.66
CA LEU A 219 0.37 -2.83 -3.46
C LEU A 219 0.52 -4.31 -3.84
N VAL A 220 1.38 -5.03 -3.11
CA VAL A 220 1.44 -6.49 -3.18
C VAL A 220 0.19 -7.04 -2.49
N LYS A 221 -0.60 -7.84 -3.20
CA LYS A 221 -1.76 -8.57 -2.65
C LYS A 221 -1.34 -9.87 -1.99
#